data_AF-A0A2Z0N1Y1-F1
#
_entry.id   AF-A0A2Z0N1Y1-F1
#
_cell.length_a   1.000
_cell.length_b   1.000
_cell.length_c   1.000
_cell.angle_alpha   90.00
_cell.angle_beta   90.00
_cell.angle_gamma   90.00
#
_symmetry.space_group_name_H-M   'P 1'
#
loop_
_entity.id
_entity.type
_entity.pdbx_description
1 polymer ?
#
loop_
_entity_poly.entity_id
_entity_poly.type
_entity_poly.pdbx_seq_one_letter_code
_entity_poly.pdbx_strand_id
1 'polypeptide(L)' 'MKTTLKVALVFIGVSALAGCKPEHDKDWYKSHETERKQMLVECKKNAESLQDADCKNARDAETELFVHGKDNSHSVPKLN' A
#
# COMPACT_ATOMS: atom_id res chain seq x y z
N MET A 1 -6.87 28.28 -52.74
CA MET A 1 -5.87 28.17 -51.66
C MET A 1 -6.51 28.66 -50.36
N LYS A 2 -6.66 27.80 -49.36
CA LYS A 2 -7.07 28.18 -47.99
C LYS A 2 -6.21 27.33 -47.06
N THR A 3 -5.10 27.89 -46.60
CA THR A 3 -4.20 27.26 -45.63
C THR A 3 -4.83 27.35 -44.25
N THR A 4 -5.43 26.26 -43.80
CA THR A 4 -6.02 26.15 -42.46
C THR A 4 -4.90 26.15 -41.42
N LEU A 5 -4.90 27.18 -40.59
CA LEU A 5 -3.91 27.42 -39.54
C LEU A 5 -3.99 26.31 -38.49
N LYS A 6 -2.86 25.63 -38.24
CA LYS A 6 -2.69 24.64 -37.18
C LYS A 6 -2.74 25.33 -35.82
N VAL A 7 -3.71 24.97 -34.97
CA VAL A 7 -3.61 25.18 -33.53
C VAL A 7 -3.53 23.80 -32.89
N ALA A 8 -2.31 23.33 -32.70
CA ALA A 8 -2.02 22.19 -31.85
C ALA A 8 -2.28 22.63 -30.41
N LEU A 9 -3.47 22.33 -29.89
CA LEU A 9 -3.77 22.44 -28.47
C LEU A 9 -3.05 21.29 -27.77
N VAL A 10 -1.77 21.50 -27.47
CA VAL A 10 -1.01 20.66 -26.55
C VAL A 10 -1.59 20.91 -25.16
N PHE A 11 -2.58 20.11 -24.77
CA PHE A 11 -2.97 19.98 -23.38
C PHE A 11 -1.84 19.28 -22.63
N ILE A 12 -0.87 20.06 -22.16
CA ILE A 12 0.02 19.60 -21.08
C ILE A 12 -0.83 19.65 -19.80
N GLY A 13 -1.66 18.63 -19.64
CA GLY A 13 -2.27 18.33 -18.34
C GLY A 13 -1.16 17.86 -17.42
N VAL A 14 -0.54 18.78 -16.68
CA VAL A 14 0.20 18.42 -15.48
C VAL A 14 -0.84 18.08 -14.43
N SER A 15 -1.38 16.86 -14.52
CA SER A 15 -2.04 16.24 -13.38
C SER A 15 -0.95 15.93 -12.37
N ALA A 16 -0.87 16.75 -11.33
CA ALA A 16 -0.17 16.39 -10.11
C ALA A 16 -0.80 15.08 -9.60
N LEU A 17 -0.13 13.94 -9.84
CA LEU A 17 -0.46 12.64 -9.26
C LEU A 17 -0.11 12.67 -7.76
N ALA A 18 -0.83 13.46 -6.97
CA ALA A 18 -1.14 13.07 -5.61
C ALA A 18 -2.46 12.30 -5.75
N GLY A 19 -2.45 10.98 -5.91
CA GLY A 19 -2.00 10.04 -4.90
C GLY A 19 -3.15 9.19 -4.35
N CYS A 20 -4.30 9.09 -5.04
CA CYS A 20 -5.33 8.09 -4.70
C CYS A 20 -4.86 6.72 -5.20
N LYS A 21 -3.89 6.14 -4.51
CA LYS A 21 -3.67 4.69 -4.60
C LYS A 21 -4.90 4.02 -3.99
N PRO A 22 -5.46 2.96 -4.60
CA PRO A 22 -6.49 2.17 -3.93
C PRO A 22 -5.89 1.59 -2.65
N GLU A 23 -6.46 1.98 -1.50
CA GLU A 23 -6.10 1.48 -0.18
C GLU A 23 -6.83 0.15 0.09
N HIS A 24 -6.16 -0.76 0.76
CA HIS A 24 -6.71 -2.02 1.22
C HIS A 24 -7.09 -1.94 2.70
N ASP A 25 -8.23 -2.53 3.07
CA ASP A 25 -8.63 -2.62 4.47
C ASP A 25 -7.79 -3.66 5.24
N LYS A 26 -7.96 -3.66 6.56
CA LYS A 26 -7.27 -4.57 7.47
C LYS A 26 -7.57 -6.05 7.18
N ASP A 27 -8.82 -6.39 6.84
CA ASP A 27 -9.24 -7.79 6.68
C ASP A 27 -8.69 -8.39 5.37
N TRP A 28 -8.51 -7.56 4.34
CA TRP A 28 -7.73 -7.91 3.17
C TRP A 28 -6.30 -8.30 3.55
N TYR A 29 -5.61 -7.48 4.34
CA TYR A 29 -4.25 -7.80 4.80
C TYR A 29 -4.14 -9.04 5.70
N LYS A 30 -5.21 -9.42 6.40
CA LYS A 30 -5.23 -10.69 7.16
C LYS A 30 -5.20 -11.92 6.24
N SER A 31 -5.87 -11.83 5.09
CA SER A 31 -5.96 -12.91 4.10
C SER A 31 -4.83 -12.89 3.05
N HIS A 32 -4.11 -11.77 2.92
CA HIS A 32 -3.05 -11.55 1.92
C HIS A 32 -1.69 -11.39 2.60
N GLU A 33 -1.10 -12.51 3.04
CA GLU A 33 0.13 -12.49 3.85
C GLU A 33 1.34 -11.90 3.12
N THR A 34 1.51 -12.23 1.84
CA THR A 34 2.65 -11.76 1.04
C THR A 34 2.63 -10.25 0.93
N GLU A 35 1.48 -9.69 0.59
CA GLU A 35 1.25 -8.27 0.40
C GLU A 35 1.31 -7.52 1.73
N ARG A 36 0.79 -8.11 2.82
CA ARG A 36 0.98 -7.57 4.18
C ARG A 36 2.47 -7.44 4.52
N LYS A 37 3.27 -8.50 4.31
CA LYS A 37 4.71 -8.49 4.62
C LYS A 37 5.45 -7.46 3.76
N GLN A 38 5.15 -7.38 2.47
CA GLN A 38 5.74 -6.38 1.57
C GLN A 38 5.38 -4.96 1.99
N MET A 39 4.11 -4.72 2.33
CA MET A 39 3.65 -3.42 2.82
C MET A 39 4.38 -3.04 4.10
N LEU A 40 4.50 -3.94 5.07
CA LEU A 40 5.25 -3.68 6.31
C LEU A 40 6.72 -3.34 6.10
N VAL A 41 7.37 -3.90 5.06
CA VAL A 41 8.73 -3.50 4.66
C VAL A 41 8.72 -2.08 4.10
N GLU A 42 7.75 -1.76 3.25
CA GLU A 42 7.60 -0.41 2.68
C GLU A 42 7.32 0.65 3.76
N CYS A 43 6.47 0.33 4.74
CA CYS A 43 6.16 1.20 5.87
C CYS A 43 7.38 1.56 6.72
N LYS A 44 8.44 0.75 6.68
CA LYS A 44 9.69 1.01 7.44
C LYS A 44 10.66 1.91 6.70
N LYS A 45 10.51 2.09 5.38
CA LYS A 45 11.47 2.85 4.56
C LYS A 45 11.34 4.36 4.73
N ASN A 46 10.13 4.87 5.00
CA ASN A 46 9.86 6.29 5.11
C ASN A 46 8.98 6.59 6.33
N ALA A 47 9.30 7.63 7.10
CA ALA A 47 8.45 8.03 8.23
C ALA A 47 7.07 8.51 7.78
N GLU A 48 6.97 9.08 6.57
CA GLU A 48 5.71 9.55 5.98
C GLU A 48 4.76 8.40 5.64
N SER A 49 5.27 7.23 5.23
CA SER A 49 4.43 6.06 4.94
C SER A 49 3.79 5.48 6.21
N LEU A 50 4.27 5.82 7.42
CA LEU A 50 3.62 5.42 8.66
C LEU A 50 2.23 6.05 8.86
N GLN A 51 1.92 7.14 8.16
CA GLN A 51 0.61 7.79 8.19
C GLN A 51 -0.33 7.32 7.08
N ASP A 52 0.16 6.48 6.16
CA ASP A 52 -0.63 5.88 5.09
C ASP A 52 -1.61 4.83 5.65
N ALA A 53 -2.83 4.81 5.12
CA ALA A 53 -3.87 3.89 5.57
C ALA A 53 -3.48 2.42 5.37
N ASP A 54 -2.80 2.07 4.27
CA ASP A 54 -2.30 0.72 4.03
C ASP A 54 -1.30 0.32 5.10
N CYS A 55 -0.42 1.24 5.49
CA CYS A 55 0.57 0.98 6.54
C CYS A 55 -0.04 0.83 7.93
N LYS A 56 -1.14 1.52 8.20
CA LYS A 56 -1.92 1.30 9.42
C LYS A 56 -2.62 -0.05 9.37
N ASN A 57 -3.33 -0.34 8.29
CA ASN A 57 -4.12 -1.56 8.13
C ASN A 57 -3.25 -2.83 8.14
N ALA A 58 -2.09 -2.80 7.47
CA ALA A 58 -1.14 -3.91 7.47
C ALA A 58 -0.51 -4.17 8.86
N ARG A 59 -0.26 -3.12 9.66
CA ARG A 59 0.25 -3.25 11.03
C ARG A 59 -0.79 -3.77 12.01
N ASP A 60 -2.01 -3.26 11.91
CA ASP A 60 -3.13 -3.72 12.74
C ASP A 60 -3.44 -5.19 12.42
N ALA A 61 -3.43 -5.57 11.14
CA ALA A 61 -3.59 -6.97 10.73
C ALA A 61 -2.48 -7.87 11.29
N GLU A 62 -1.21 -7.45 11.21
CA GLU A 62 -0.10 -8.24 11.78
C GLU A 62 -0.21 -8.39 13.30
N THR A 63 -0.59 -7.31 13.98
CA THR A 63 -0.75 -7.31 15.44
C THR A 63 -1.88 -8.25 15.86
N GLU A 64 -3.04 -8.18 15.19
CA GLU A 64 -4.16 -9.08 15.50
C GLU A 64 -3.82 -10.55 15.24
N LEU A 65 -3.13 -10.85 14.13
CA LEU A 65 -2.68 -12.22 13.82
C LEU A 65 -1.64 -12.73 14.81
N PHE A 66 -0.77 -11.86 15.32
CA PHE A 66 0.21 -12.23 16.34
C PHE A 66 -0.45 -12.47 17.71
N VAL A 67 -1.32 -11.56 18.14
CA VAL A 67 -1.98 -11.61 19.45
C VAL A 67 -2.98 -12.75 19.55
N HIS A 68 -3.75 -13.01 18.49
CA HIS A 68 -4.74 -14.08 18.51
C HIS A 68 -4.14 -15.45 18.15
N GLY A 69 -2.87 -15.48 17.75
CA GLY A 69 -2.25 -16.64 17.12
C GLY A 69 -2.98 -16.98 15.83
N LYS A 70 -2.30 -16.89 14.69
CA LYS A 70 -2.71 -17.74 13.57
C LYS A 70 -2.78 -19.15 14.14
N ASP A 71 -3.96 -19.72 14.16
CA ASP A 71 -4.34 -21.09 14.50
C ASP A 71 -3.69 -22.13 13.56
N ASN A 72 -2.55 -21.79 12.97
CA ASN A 72 -1.69 -22.67 12.21
C ASN A 72 -0.31 -22.64 12.85
N SER A 73 -0.10 -23.65 13.69
CA SER A 73 1.17 -24.27 14.02
C SER A 73 2.15 -24.21 12.84
N HIS A 74 2.94 -23.15 12.74
CA HIS A 74 4.23 -23.19 12.05
C HIS A 74 5.14 -22.05 12.53
N SER A 75 6.26 -22.45 13.12
CA SER A 75 7.49 -21.66 13.27
C SER A 75 7.39 -20.34 14.04
N VAL A 76 7.13 -20.42 15.35
CA VAL A 76 7.85 -19.52 16.26
C VAL A 76 9.15 -20.24 16.63
N PRO A 77 10.34 -19.78 16.21
CA PRO A 77 11.58 -20.25 16.80
C PRO A 77 11.51 -19.91 18.29
N LYS A 78 11.52 -20.94 19.14
CA LYS A 78 11.72 -20.74 20.58
C LYS A 78 13.07 -20.07 20.74
N LEU A 79 13.07 -18.86 21.29
CA LEU A 79 14.29 -18.27 21.84
C LEU A 79 14.72 -19.16 23.01
N ASN A 80 15.82 -19.89 22.84
CA ASN A 80 16.69 -20.32 23.91
C ASN A 80 18.08 -19.74 23.71
#